data_AF-A0A7Y2UY58-F1
#
_entry.id   AF-A0A7Y2UY58-F1
#
_cell.length_a   1.000
_cell.length_b   1.000
_cell.length_c   1.000
_cell.angle_alpha   90.00
_cell.angle_beta   90.00
_cell.angle_gamma   90.00
#
_symmetry.space_group_name_H-M   'P 1'
#
loop_
_entity.id
_entity.type
_entity.pdbx_description
1 polymer ?
#
loop_
_entity_poly.entity_id
_entity_poly.type
_entity_poly.pdbx_seq_one_letter_code
_entity_poly.pdbx_strand_id
1 'polypeptide(L)' 'VLGKKVKYNAVPPEMYRSFGFPGAEDLGNMYQFKTQFESIFRKARNVDESRKLNPELQTFEAWLLKNRAKIPVHTETA' A
#
# COMPACT_ATOMS: atom_id res chain seq x y z
N VAL A 1 -3.41 -4.88 -14.16
CA VAL A 1 -2.41 -3.85 -14.52
C VAL A 1 -1.04 -4.43 -14.90
N LEU A 2 -0.37 -5.23 -14.05
CA LEU A 2 1.01 -5.69 -14.29
C LEU A 2 1.15 -7.01 -15.07
N GLY A 3 0.06 -7.69 -15.43
CA GLY A 3 0.10 -8.96 -16.18
C GLY A 3 0.70 -10.16 -15.43
N LYS A 4 0.99 -10.01 -14.13
CA LYS A 4 1.46 -11.07 -13.24
C LYS A 4 0.40 -11.45 -12.22
N LYS A 5 0.39 -12.73 -11.81
CA LYS A 5 -0.45 -13.20 -10.71
C LYS A 5 0.09 -12.64 -9.39
N VAL A 6 -0.68 -11.79 -8.74
CA VAL A 6 -0.37 -11.24 -7.42
C VAL A 6 -1.36 -11.83 -6.41
N LYS A 7 -0.87 -12.22 -5.24
CA LYS A 7 -1.70 -12.69 -4.13
C LYS A 7 -1.50 -11.79 -2.93
N TYR A 8 -2.56 -11.59 -2.17
CA TYR A 8 -2.46 -10.97 -0.86
C TYR A 8 -1.86 -11.98 0.14
N ASN A 9 -0.81 -11.59 0.83
CA ASN A 9 -0.24 -12.32 1.95
C ASN A 9 -0.46 -11.51 3.21
N ALA A 10 -1.29 -12.00 4.12
CA ALA A 10 -1.53 -11.32 5.39
C ALA A 10 -0.31 -11.53 6.29
N VAL A 11 0.50 -10.48 6.46
CA VAL A 11 1.63 -10.47 7.41
C VAL A 11 1.15 -9.81 8.69
N PRO A 12 1.10 -10.53 9.82
CA PRO A 12 0.74 -9.92 11.10
C PRO A 12 1.76 -8.84 11.51
N PRO A 13 1.33 -7.76 12.19
CA PRO A 13 2.23 -6.69 12.61
C PRO A 13 3.44 -7.19 13.42
N GLU A 14 3.24 -8.15 14.31
CA GLU A 14 4.30 -8.77 15.11
C GLU A 14 5.34 -9.50 14.26
N MET A 15 4.92 -10.14 13.18
CA MET A 15 5.83 -10.75 12.21
C MET A 15 6.57 -9.69 11.41
N TYR A 16 5.90 -8.59 11.05
CA TYR A 16 6.55 -7.51 10.30
C TYR A 16 7.69 -6.86 11.09
N ARG A 17 7.52 -6.68 12.42
CA ARG A 17 8.55 -6.12 13.30
C ARG A 17 9.81 -6.98 13.37
N SER A 18 9.70 -8.30 13.16
CA SER A 18 10.85 -9.20 13.20
C SER A 18 11.70 -9.23 11.92
N PHE A 19 11.34 -8.46 10.88
CA PHE A 19 12.07 -8.45 9.60
C PHE A 19 13.48 -7.81 9.68
N GLY A 20 13.85 -7.20 10.80
CA GLY A 20 15.24 -6.84 11.12
C GLY A 20 15.85 -5.69 10.32
N PHE A 21 15.10 -5.07 9.39
CA PHE A 21 15.55 -3.87 8.68
C PHE A 21 15.23 -2.61 9.49
N PRO A 22 16.00 -1.51 9.31
CA PRO A 22 15.74 -0.25 10.01
C PRO A 22 14.31 0.26 9.80
N GLY A 23 13.58 0.50 10.89
CA GLY A 23 12.18 0.94 10.84
C GLY A 23 11.13 -0.17 10.74
N ALA A 24 11.53 -1.46 10.76
CA ALA A 24 10.58 -2.58 10.78
C ALA A 24 9.62 -2.50 11.99
N GLU A 25 10.12 -2.09 13.15
CA GLU A 25 9.31 -1.91 14.37
C GLU A 25 8.25 -0.82 14.19
N ASP A 26 8.67 0.37 13.74
CA ASP A 26 7.77 1.52 13.51
C ASP A 26 6.70 1.22 12.46
N LEU A 27 7.08 0.58 11.36
CA LEU A 27 6.14 0.16 10.32
C LEU A 27 5.17 -0.90 10.84
N GLY A 28 5.64 -1.86 11.63
CA GLY A 28 4.76 -2.82 12.29
C GLY A 28 3.73 -2.14 13.19
N ASN A 29 4.15 -1.15 13.98
CA ASN A 29 3.23 -0.35 14.81
C ASN A 29 2.23 0.44 13.97
N MET A 30 2.67 1.04 12.85
CA MET A 30 1.80 1.73 11.90
C MET A 30 0.76 0.77 11.29
N TYR A 31 1.16 -0.44 10.88
CA TYR A 31 0.24 -1.43 10.32
C TYR A 31 -0.76 -1.91 11.37
N GLN A 32 -0.31 -2.16 12.61
CA GLN A 32 -1.19 -2.50 13.71
C GLN A 32 -2.25 -1.41 13.94
N PHE A 33 -1.86 -0.14 13.96
CA PHE A 33 -2.80 0.97 14.09
C PHE A 33 -3.81 1.02 12.95
N LYS A 34 -3.33 0.91 11.69
CA LYS A 34 -4.18 0.93 10.50
C LYS A 34 -5.21 -0.21 10.47
N THR A 35 -4.87 -1.37 11.02
CA THR A 35 -5.76 -2.54 11.07
C THR A 35 -6.70 -2.50 12.27
N GLN A 36 -6.22 -2.21 13.48
CA GLN A 36 -7.03 -2.26 14.70
C GLN A 36 -7.90 -1.00 14.89
N PHE A 37 -7.50 0.13 14.32
CA PHE A 37 -8.20 1.40 14.41
C PHE A 37 -8.55 1.95 13.02
N GLU A 38 -8.94 1.06 12.10
CA GLU A 38 -9.23 1.36 10.69
C GLU A 38 -10.24 2.51 10.52
N SER A 39 -11.30 2.52 11.32
CA SER A 39 -12.34 3.54 11.25
C SER A 39 -11.80 4.94 11.60
N ILE A 40 -10.99 5.04 12.65
CA ILE A 40 -10.32 6.28 13.06
C ILE A 40 -9.31 6.70 11.98
N PHE A 41 -8.52 5.75 11.48
CA PHE A 41 -7.54 6.00 10.44
C PHE A 41 -8.19 6.54 9.15
N ARG A 42 -9.32 5.96 8.72
CA ARG A 42 -10.02 6.36 7.49
C ARG A 42 -10.83 7.63 7.64
N LYS A 43 -11.44 7.89 8.80
CA LYS A 43 -12.29 9.07 9.01
C LYS A 43 -11.60 10.39 8.66
N ALA A 44 -10.31 10.51 8.96
CA ALA A 44 -9.52 11.70 8.65
C ALA A 44 -9.08 11.83 7.18
N ARG A 45 -9.38 10.84 6.32
CA ARG A 45 -8.85 10.72 4.94
C ARG A 45 -10.01 10.61 3.94
N ASN A 46 -10.84 11.65 3.86
CA ASN A 46 -11.94 11.69 2.91
C ASN A 46 -11.42 11.87 1.47
N VAL A 47 -11.65 10.85 0.64
CA VAL A 47 -11.19 10.81 -0.75
C VAL A 47 -11.98 11.78 -1.64
N ASP A 48 -13.27 11.97 -1.37
CA ASP A 48 -14.11 12.88 -2.15
C ASP A 48 -13.69 14.34 -1.93
N GLU A 49 -13.42 14.72 -0.67
CA GLU A 49 -12.87 16.04 -0.35
C GLU A 49 -11.49 16.23 -0.98
N SER A 50 -10.63 15.22 -0.94
CA SER A 50 -9.32 15.27 -1.59
C SER A 50 -9.43 15.49 -3.10
N ARG A 51 -10.45 14.90 -3.76
CA ARG A 51 -10.71 15.06 -5.19
C ARG A 51 -11.31 16.41 -5.55
N LYS A 52 -12.12 17.01 -4.66
CA LYS A 52 -12.59 18.40 -4.82
C LYS A 52 -11.42 19.38 -4.80
N LEU A 53 -10.45 19.16 -3.90
CA LEU A 53 -9.25 20.00 -3.80
C LEU A 53 -8.28 19.79 -4.97
N ASN A 54 -8.15 18.55 -5.44
CA ASN A 54 -7.33 18.21 -6.60
C ASN A 54 -8.08 17.26 -7.55
N PRO A 55 -8.73 17.79 -8.60
CA PRO A 55 -9.42 16.97 -9.59
C PRO A 55 -8.53 15.98 -10.34
N GLU A 56 -7.21 16.21 -10.39
CA GLU A 56 -6.24 15.31 -11.02
C GLU A 56 -5.85 14.11 -10.13
N LEU A 57 -6.41 14.00 -8.93
CA LEU A 57 -6.13 12.91 -7.99
C LEU A 57 -6.41 11.55 -8.62
N GLN A 58 -5.36 10.75 -8.77
CA GLN A 58 -5.44 9.44 -9.41
C GLN A 58 -6.02 8.38 -8.47
N THR A 59 -6.79 7.45 -9.04
CA THR A 59 -7.01 6.15 -8.38
C THR A 59 -5.71 5.34 -8.38
N PHE A 60 -5.61 4.34 -7.52
CA PHE A 60 -4.43 3.46 -7.51
C PHE A 60 -4.25 2.75 -8.86
N GLU A 61 -5.34 2.34 -9.52
CA GLU A 61 -5.30 1.73 -10.84
C GLU A 61 -4.78 2.68 -11.92
N ALA A 62 -5.27 3.92 -11.97
CA ALA A 62 -4.82 4.93 -12.93
C ALA A 62 -3.32 5.25 -12.74
N TRP A 63 -2.88 5.38 -11.49
CA TRP A 63 -1.47 5.56 -11.16
C TRP A 63 -0.62 4.37 -11.61
N LEU A 64 -1.08 3.14 -11.37
CA LEU A 64 -0.38 1.93 -11.80
C LEU A 64 -0.29 1.84 -13.32
N LEU A 65 -1.36 2.16 -14.06
CA LEU A 65 -1.33 2.15 -15.53
C LEU A 65 -0.29 3.14 -16.08
N LYS A 66 -0.20 4.34 -15.48
CA LYS A 66 0.78 5.37 -15.85
C LYS A 66 2.22 4.97 -15.52
N ASN A 67 2.44 4.23 -14.43
CA ASN A 67 3.78 3.95 -13.91
C ASN A 67 4.27 2.50 -14.10
N ARG A 68 3.46 1.60 -14.66
CA ARG A 68 3.76 0.16 -14.78
C ARG A 68 5.15 -0.15 -15.33
N ALA A 69 5.64 0.62 -16.31
CA ALA A 69 6.93 0.42 -16.95
C ALA A 69 8.13 0.69 -16.03
N LYS A 70 7.91 1.42 -14.92
CA LYS A 70 8.94 1.75 -13.92
C LYS A 70 9.01 0.75 -12.78
N ILE A 71 8.03 -0.14 -12.66
CA ILE A 71 7.94 -1.11 -11.57
C ILE A 71 8.75 -2.33 -11.97
N PRO A 72 9.83 -2.68 -11.24
CA PRO A 72 10.57 -3.90 -11.51
C PRO A 72 9.64 -5.09 -11.30
N VAL A 73 9.40 -5.84 -12.36
CA VAL A 73 8.69 -7.10 -12.30
C VAL A 73 9.74 -8.17 -12.55
N HIS A 74 10.07 -8.95 -11.51
CA HIS A 74 10.91 -10.13 -11.71
C HIS A 74 10.23 -11.05 -12.73
N THR A 75 10.79 -11.09 -13.94
CA THR A 75 10.61 -12.20 -14.86
C THR A 75 11.53 -13.31 -14.37
N GLU A 76 10.96 -14.39 -13.85
CA GLU A 76 11.68 -15.67 -13.82
C GLU A 76 12.16 -15.93 -15.25
N THR A 77 13.47 -15.86 -15.48
CA THR A 77 14.08 -16.51 -16.63
C THR A 77 13.90 -17.99 -16.42
N ALA A 78 13.24 -18.64 -17.39
CA ALA A 78 13.16 -20.09 -17.49
C ALA A 78 14.56 -20.71 -17.62
#